data_AF-A0A1U7M876-F1
#
_entry.id   AF-A0A1U7M876-F1
#
_cell.length_a   1.000
_cell.length_b   1.000
_cell.length_c   1.000
_cell.angle_alpha   90.00
_cell.angle_beta   90.00
_cell.angle_gamma   90.00
#
_symmetry.space_group_name_H-M   'P 1'
#
loop_
_entity.id
_entity.type
_entity.pdbx_description
1 polymer ?
#
loop_
_entity_poly.entity_id
_entity_poly.type
_entity_poly.pdbx_seq_one_letter_code
_entity_poly.pdbx_strand_id
1 'polypeptide(L)'
;MGELYTKYNFDLNLVKRNKTLVVICMKYDEFLKYKEIKDLSIINLGLDLSRGLKEYPMEFRNSKVLDELTNILARAQTEHILVKNLDILFNPEYKLNILNYFINLSRNRLVFIEWPGHLKGRELEYSEINYPDYQRYSIDDHKIVVVK
;
A
#
# COMPACT_ATOMS: atom_id res chain seq x y z
N MET A 1 -6.67 15.97 4.98
CA MET A 1 -6.45 15.34 6.29
C MET A 1 -6.89 13.90 6.18
N GLY A 2 -6.10 12.97 6.70
CA GLY A 2 -6.43 11.55 6.67
C GLY A 2 -7.58 11.21 7.60
N GLU A 3 -8.40 10.26 7.18
CA GLU A 3 -9.58 9.82 7.92
C GLU A 3 -9.32 8.46 8.55
N LEU A 4 -9.81 8.24 9.77
CA LEU A 4 -9.64 7.00 10.50
C LEU A 4 -10.99 6.31 10.68
N TYR A 5 -11.06 5.08 10.21
CA TYR A 5 -12.25 4.24 10.25
C TYR A 5 -11.96 2.96 11.03
N THR A 6 -13.03 2.44 11.63
CA THR A 6 -13.09 1.04 12.04
C THR A 6 -13.60 0.21 10.87
N LYS A 7 -13.37 -1.10 10.89
CA LYS A 7 -14.00 -2.03 9.93
C LYS A 7 -15.54 -1.92 9.83
N TYR A 8 -16.21 -1.43 10.88
CA TYR A 8 -17.68 -1.35 10.94
C TYR A 8 -18.27 -0.09 10.29
N ASN A 9 -17.54 1.03 10.29
CA ASN A 9 -18.03 2.31 9.78
C ASN A 9 -17.35 2.71 8.45
N PHE A 10 -16.54 1.83 7.86
CA PHE A 10 -15.86 2.06 6.60
C PHE A 10 -16.84 2.34 5.44
N ASP A 11 -16.71 3.52 4.83
CA ASP A 11 -17.52 3.95 3.69
C ASP A 11 -16.78 3.81 2.36
N LEU A 12 -17.06 2.70 1.68
CA LEU A 12 -16.52 2.41 0.34
C LEU A 12 -16.96 3.42 -0.72
N ASN A 13 -18.17 3.98 -0.62
CA ASN A 13 -18.69 4.91 -1.62
C ASN A 13 -17.96 6.25 -1.52
N LEU A 14 -17.70 6.71 -0.30
CA LEU A 14 -16.89 7.91 -0.05
C LEU A 14 -15.48 7.76 -0.62
N VAL A 15 -14.82 6.62 -0.34
CA VAL A 15 -13.48 6.31 -0.84
C VAL A 15 -13.44 6.32 -2.37
N LYS A 16 -14.40 5.64 -3.02
CA LYS A 16 -14.53 5.62 -4.49
C LYS A 16 -14.72 7.02 -5.06
N ARG A 17 -15.64 7.80 -4.49
CA ARG A 17 -15.93 9.18 -4.92
C ARG A 17 -14.71 10.09 -4.79
N ASN A 18 -14.01 9.99 -3.66
CA ASN A 18 -12.88 10.87 -3.34
C ASN A 18 -11.54 10.39 -3.90
N LYS A 19 -11.51 9.19 -4.52
CA LYS A 19 -10.33 8.56 -5.12
C LYS A 19 -9.16 8.46 -4.14
N THR A 20 -9.48 7.98 -2.95
CA THR A 20 -8.58 8.02 -1.78
C THR A 20 -7.95 6.65 -1.57
N LEU A 21 -6.65 6.62 -1.29
CA LEU A 21 -5.94 5.40 -0.89
C LEU A 21 -6.52 4.87 0.43
N VAL A 22 -6.81 3.57 0.48
CA VAL A 22 -7.19 2.89 1.71
C VAL A 22 -6.00 2.13 2.27
N VAL A 23 -5.60 2.45 3.49
CA VAL A 23 -4.54 1.78 4.24
C VAL A 23 -5.19 0.90 5.30
N ILE A 24 -4.99 -0.41 5.22
CA ILE A 24 -5.58 -1.39 6.12
C ILE A 24 -4.53 -1.77 7.17
N CYS A 25 -4.78 -1.37 8.42
CA CYS A 25 -3.92 -1.64 9.58
C CYS A 25 -4.47 -2.78 10.45
N MET A 26 -5.03 -3.78 9.79
CA MET A 26 -5.56 -5.01 10.35
C MET A 26 -5.37 -6.11 9.32
N LYS A 27 -5.57 -7.38 9.69
CA LYS A 27 -5.52 -8.46 8.70
C LYS A 27 -6.58 -8.24 7.63
N TYR A 28 -6.18 -8.24 6.37
CA TYR A 28 -7.10 -8.04 5.27
C TYR A 28 -8.23 -9.10 5.22
N ASP A 29 -7.91 -10.36 5.54
CA ASP A 29 -8.90 -11.44 5.58
C ASP A 29 -9.99 -11.19 6.64
N GLU A 30 -9.69 -10.41 7.67
CA GLU A 30 -10.69 -9.96 8.63
C GLU A 30 -11.51 -8.79 8.09
N PHE A 31 -10.87 -7.84 7.41
CA PHE A 31 -11.56 -6.70 6.77
C PHE A 31 -12.63 -7.17 5.76
N LEU A 32 -12.31 -8.16 4.92
CA LEU A 32 -13.25 -8.71 3.93
C LEU A 32 -14.51 -9.33 4.54
N LYS A 33 -14.44 -9.84 5.78
CA LYS A 33 -15.62 -10.41 6.45
C LYS A 33 -16.70 -9.37 6.71
N TYR A 34 -16.33 -8.09 6.80
CA TYR A 34 -17.24 -6.98 7.07
C TYR A 34 -17.62 -6.20 5.81
N LYS A 35 -16.77 -6.26 4.77
CA LYS A 35 -17.01 -5.53 3.53
C LYS A 35 -16.63 -6.39 2.33
N GLU A 36 -17.64 -6.80 1.57
CA GLU A 36 -17.42 -7.40 0.25
C GLU A 36 -16.91 -6.32 -0.71
N ILE A 37 -15.73 -6.54 -1.28
CA ILE A 37 -15.18 -5.74 -2.37
C ILE A 37 -15.20 -6.59 -3.64
N LYS A 38 -16.14 -6.29 -4.54
CA LYS A 38 -16.27 -7.00 -5.83
C LYS A 38 -15.10 -6.65 -6.76
N ASP A 39 -14.77 -7.58 -7.64
CA ASP A 39 -13.79 -7.42 -8.72
C ASP A 39 -12.41 -6.97 -8.23
N LEU A 40 -11.93 -7.56 -7.14
CA LEU A 40 -10.65 -7.20 -6.54
C LEU A 40 -9.49 -8.02 -7.12
N SER A 41 -8.52 -7.32 -7.71
CA SER A 41 -7.22 -7.88 -8.07
C SER A 41 -6.29 -7.87 -6.85
N ILE A 42 -5.97 -9.05 -6.33
CA ILE A 42 -5.03 -9.19 -5.20
C ILE A 42 -3.61 -9.37 -5.74
N ILE A 43 -2.71 -8.48 -5.33
CA ILE A 43 -1.30 -8.48 -5.71
C ILE A 43 -0.45 -8.77 -4.48
N ASN A 44 0.38 -9.81 -4.58
CA ASN A 44 1.41 -10.09 -3.59
C ASN A 44 2.71 -9.40 -4.04
N LEU A 45 2.89 -8.15 -3.61
CA LEU A 45 3.95 -7.31 -4.14
C LEU A 45 5.34 -7.85 -3.80
N GLY A 46 5.53 -8.31 -2.56
CA GLY A 46 6.81 -8.92 -2.14
C GLY A 46 7.24 -10.06 -3.07
N LEU A 47 6.32 -10.97 -3.39
CA LEU A 47 6.62 -12.09 -4.28
C LEU A 47 6.86 -11.61 -5.72
N ASP A 48 5.97 -10.80 -6.26
CA ASP A 48 6.03 -10.39 -7.67
C ASP A 48 7.24 -9.49 -7.96
N LEU A 49 7.54 -8.56 -7.06
CA LEU A 49 8.70 -7.68 -7.18
C LEU A 49 10.01 -8.45 -6.99
N SER A 50 10.07 -9.38 -6.04
CA SER A 50 11.28 -10.22 -5.88
C SER A 50 11.56 -11.08 -7.12
N ARG A 51 10.52 -11.54 -7.82
CA ARG A 51 10.66 -12.28 -9.09
C ARG A 51 11.12 -11.36 -10.22
N GLY A 52 10.46 -10.21 -10.41
CA GLY A 52 10.85 -9.26 -11.46
C GLY A 52 12.28 -8.75 -11.29
N LEU A 53 12.69 -8.40 -10.07
CA LEU A 53 14.04 -7.91 -9.80
C LEU A 53 15.13 -8.98 -9.98
N LYS A 54 14.81 -10.27 -9.83
CA LYS A 54 15.80 -11.36 -10.00
C LYS A 54 16.32 -11.48 -11.43
N GLU A 55 15.53 -11.03 -12.41
CA GLU A 55 15.91 -11.04 -13.84
C GLU A 55 17.01 -10.02 -14.18
N TYR A 56 17.29 -9.08 -13.27
CA TYR A 56 18.34 -8.07 -13.44
C TYR A 56 19.59 -8.42 -12.61
N PRO A 57 20.80 -8.09 -13.12
CA PRO A 57 22.02 -8.11 -12.31
C PRO A 57 21.88 -7.23 -11.06
N MET A 58 22.54 -7.61 -9.97
CA MET A 58 22.34 -7.03 -8.64
C MET A 58 22.52 -5.51 -8.62
N GLU A 59 23.53 -5.02 -9.33
CA GLU A 59 23.89 -3.60 -9.47
C GLU A 59 22.80 -2.74 -10.15
N PHE A 60 21.90 -3.36 -10.93
CA PHE A 60 20.81 -2.65 -11.62
C PHE A 60 19.46 -2.78 -10.92
N ARG A 61 19.29 -3.72 -9.98
CA ARG A 61 17.99 -4.00 -9.35
C ARG A 61 17.36 -2.76 -8.73
N ASN A 62 18.14 -1.96 -8.01
CA ASN A 62 17.65 -0.76 -7.32
C ASN A 62 17.05 0.25 -8.31
N SER A 63 17.66 0.40 -9.49
CA SER A 63 17.14 1.29 -10.54
C SER A 63 15.86 0.77 -11.21
N LYS A 64 15.58 -0.53 -11.09
CA LYS A 64 14.44 -1.20 -11.74
C LYS A 64 13.22 -1.35 -10.84
N VAL A 65 13.33 -1.03 -9.56
CA VAL A 65 12.24 -1.18 -8.59
C VAL A 65 10.98 -0.44 -9.03
N LEU A 66 11.10 0.83 -9.45
CA LEU A 66 9.95 1.63 -9.84
C LEU A 66 9.30 1.13 -11.15
N ASP A 67 10.13 0.72 -12.12
CA ASP A 67 9.69 0.13 -13.39
C ASP A 67 8.91 -1.17 -13.13
N GLU A 68 9.49 -2.08 -12.34
CA GLU A 68 8.87 -3.35 -11.98
C GLU A 68 7.61 -3.16 -11.16
N LEU A 69 7.62 -2.26 -10.17
CA LEU A 69 6.44 -1.92 -9.38
C LEU A 69 5.29 -1.42 -10.27
N THR A 70 5.59 -0.57 -11.25
CA THR A 70 4.61 -0.06 -12.21
C THR A 70 4.07 -1.19 -13.08
N ASN A 71 4.95 -2.03 -13.62
CA ASN A 71 4.58 -3.18 -14.46
C ASN A 71 3.69 -4.17 -13.70
N ILE A 72 4.04 -4.49 -12.45
CA ILE A 72 3.29 -5.41 -11.60
C ILE A 72 1.86 -4.90 -11.41
N LEU A 73 1.69 -3.61 -11.05
CA LEU A 73 0.39 -3.03 -10.79
C LEU A 73 -0.43 -2.81 -12.07
N ALA A 74 0.23 -2.59 -13.21
CA ALA A 74 -0.44 -2.51 -14.51
C ALA A 74 -1.09 -3.84 -14.93
N ARG A 75 -0.55 -4.98 -14.47
CA ARG A 75 -1.12 -6.32 -14.73
C ARG A 75 -2.38 -6.65 -13.91
N ALA A 76 -2.80 -5.78 -13.00
CA ALA A 76 -4.07 -5.95 -12.30
C ALA A 76 -5.21 -6.09 -13.32
N GLN A 77 -6.05 -7.11 -13.15
CA GLN A 77 -7.15 -7.43 -14.08
C GLN A 77 -8.32 -6.46 -13.94
N THR A 78 -8.35 -5.70 -12.85
CA THR A 78 -9.47 -4.83 -12.47
C THR A 78 -8.97 -3.50 -11.92
N GLU A 79 -9.87 -2.51 -11.87
CA GLU A 79 -9.59 -1.19 -11.30
C GLU A 79 -9.61 -1.17 -9.77
N HIS A 80 -10.01 -2.27 -9.12
CA HIS A 80 -9.93 -2.43 -7.67
C HIS A 80 -8.72 -3.31 -7.33
N ILE A 81 -7.73 -2.73 -6.66
CA ILE A 81 -6.46 -3.40 -6.39
C ILE A 81 -6.25 -3.48 -4.88
N LEU A 82 -5.91 -4.67 -4.41
CA LEU A 82 -5.31 -4.85 -3.10
C LEU A 82 -3.85 -5.22 -3.25
N VAL A 83 -2.98 -4.48 -2.57
CA VAL A 83 -1.55 -4.76 -2.54
C VAL A 83 -1.17 -5.25 -1.15
N LYS A 84 -0.55 -6.43 -1.08
CA LYS A 84 -0.08 -7.08 0.15
C LYS A 84 1.45 -7.22 0.12
N ASN A 85 2.04 -7.47 1.29
CA ASN A 85 3.48 -7.74 1.47
C ASN A 85 4.37 -6.61 0.91
N LEU A 86 4.17 -5.40 1.44
CA LEU A 86 4.85 -4.18 1.00
C LEU A 86 6.28 -4.03 1.54
N ASP A 87 6.68 -4.86 2.50
CA ASP A 87 7.95 -4.79 3.26
C ASP A 87 9.17 -4.59 2.35
N ILE A 88 9.20 -5.27 1.20
CA ILE A 88 10.29 -5.15 0.22
C ILE A 88 10.53 -3.71 -0.25
N LEU A 89 9.49 -2.86 -0.30
CA LEU A 89 9.60 -1.48 -0.76
C LEU A 89 10.33 -0.58 0.25
N PHE A 90 10.41 -0.98 1.51
CA PHE A 90 11.04 -0.20 2.57
C PHE A 90 12.56 -0.32 2.60
N ASN A 91 13.16 -1.07 1.65
CA ASN A 91 14.61 -1.08 1.49
C ASN A 91 15.11 0.37 1.31
N PRO A 92 15.98 0.88 2.20
CA PRO A 92 16.47 2.26 2.17
C PRO A 92 17.17 2.63 0.87
N GLU A 93 17.76 1.65 0.18
CA GLU A 93 18.43 1.87 -1.10
C GLU A 93 17.48 2.29 -2.21
N TYR A 94 16.19 1.93 -2.11
CA TYR A 94 15.20 2.21 -3.15
C TYR A 94 14.75 3.68 -3.15
N LYS A 95 14.94 4.39 -2.02
CA LYS A 95 14.60 5.81 -1.87
C LYS A 95 13.18 6.16 -2.35
N LEU A 96 12.24 5.24 -2.13
CA LEU A 96 10.85 5.41 -2.53
C LEU A 96 10.03 6.08 -1.43
N ASN A 97 9.17 7.03 -1.82
CA ASN A 97 8.08 7.45 -0.95
C ASN A 97 6.86 6.55 -1.23
N ILE A 98 6.78 5.46 -0.45
CA ILE A 98 5.83 4.37 -0.66
C ILE A 98 4.39 4.86 -0.58
N LEU A 99 4.07 5.64 0.47
CA LEU A 99 2.72 6.15 0.68
C LEU A 99 2.29 7.08 -0.48
N ASN A 100 3.17 8.00 -0.90
CA ASN A 100 2.87 8.91 -2.02
C ASN A 100 2.71 8.17 -3.35
N TYR A 101 3.48 7.10 -3.59
CA TYR A 101 3.31 6.27 -4.78
C TYR A 101 1.88 5.71 -4.85
N PHE A 102 1.39 5.10 -3.78
CA PHE A 102 0.04 4.53 -3.74
C PHE A 102 -1.07 5.58 -3.73
N ILE A 103 -0.86 6.76 -3.13
CA ILE A 103 -1.78 7.91 -3.23
C ILE A 103 -1.92 8.37 -4.69
N ASN A 104 -0.81 8.42 -5.43
CA ASN A 104 -0.87 8.78 -6.85
C ASN A 104 -1.59 7.71 -7.68
N LEU A 105 -1.37 6.43 -7.37
CA LEU A 105 -2.10 5.33 -8.02
C LEU A 105 -3.60 5.38 -7.74
N SER A 106 -4.01 5.78 -6.53
CA SER A 106 -5.42 5.85 -6.14
C SER A 106 -6.23 6.92 -6.87
N ARG A 107 -5.56 7.83 -7.60
CA ARG A 107 -6.23 8.87 -8.42
C ARG A 107 -6.98 8.29 -9.61
N ASN A 108 -6.60 7.09 -10.06
CA ASN A 108 -7.19 6.44 -11.22
C ASN A 108 -7.84 5.10 -10.87
N ARG A 109 -7.37 4.44 -9.80
CA ARG A 109 -7.82 3.11 -9.37
C ARG A 109 -8.32 3.15 -7.93
N LEU A 110 -9.19 2.21 -7.56
CA LEU A 110 -9.50 1.98 -6.15
C LEU A 110 -8.39 1.11 -5.55
N VAL A 111 -7.55 1.70 -4.70
CA VAL A 111 -6.36 1.03 -4.16
C VAL A 111 -6.51 0.80 -2.66
N PHE A 112 -6.31 -0.44 -2.26
CA PHE A 112 -6.14 -0.88 -0.89
C PHE A 112 -4.70 -1.34 -0.70
N ILE A 113 -4.07 -0.97 0.41
CA ILE A 113 -2.79 -1.54 0.84
C ILE A 113 -2.94 -2.15 2.23
N GLU A 114 -2.39 -3.35 2.42
CA GLU A 114 -2.19 -3.90 3.77
C GLU A 114 -0.90 -3.31 4.33
N TRP A 115 -1.02 -2.50 5.38
CA TRP A 115 0.13 -1.83 5.98
C TRP A 115 0.98 -2.86 6.74
N PRO A 116 2.27 -3.03 6.41
CA PRO A 116 3.09 -4.07 7.03
C PRO A 116 3.55 -3.72 8.45
N GLY A 117 3.50 -2.43 8.82
CA GLY A 117 3.87 -1.97 10.16
C GLY A 117 2.67 -1.77 11.08
N HIS A 118 2.70 -0.71 11.89
CA HIS A 118 1.69 -0.45 12.91
C HIS A 118 1.10 0.95 12.78
N LEU A 119 -0.19 1.09 13.12
CA LEU A 119 -0.81 2.38 13.36
C LEU A 119 -0.73 2.73 14.85
N LYS A 120 0.02 3.77 15.20
CA LYS A 120 0.18 4.25 16.57
C LYS A 120 -0.48 5.62 16.71
N GLY A 121 -1.70 5.64 17.26
CA GLY A 121 -2.52 6.84 17.29
C GLY A 121 -2.95 7.27 15.88
N ARG A 122 -2.28 8.29 15.33
CA ARG A 122 -2.49 8.83 13.97
C ARG A 122 -1.23 8.74 13.10
N GLU A 123 -0.26 7.94 13.51
CA GLU A 123 1.00 7.72 12.80
C GLU A 123 1.05 6.30 12.24
N LEU A 124 1.30 6.17 10.94
CA LEU A 124 1.69 4.91 10.31
C LEU A 124 3.19 4.74 10.47
N GLU A 125 3.60 3.78 11.30
CA GLU A 125 5.00 3.44 11.55
C GLU A 125 5.34 2.12 10.83
N TYR A 126 6.55 2.05 10.28
CA TYR A 126 7.16 0.81 9.78
C TYR A 126 8.57 0.69 10.34
N SER A 127 8.94 -0.54 10.71
CA SER A 127 10.19 -0.89 11.39
C SER A 127 10.36 -0.21 12.76
N GLU A 128 11.52 -0.41 13.38
CA GLU A 128 11.88 0.13 14.70
C GLU A 128 12.70 1.41 14.57
N ILE A 129 12.55 2.32 15.54
CA ILE A 129 13.34 3.55 15.61
C ILE A 129 14.84 3.17 15.64
N ASN A 130 15.65 3.90 14.86
CA ASN A 130 17.10 3.69 14.62
C ASN A 130 17.46 2.64 13.56
N TYR A 131 16.48 1.93 12.98
CA TYR A 131 16.77 1.09 11.83
C TYR A 131 16.76 1.93 10.53
N PRO A 132 17.63 1.62 9.55
CA PRO A 132 17.71 2.38 8.30
C PRO A 132 16.40 2.42 7.50
N ASP A 133 15.55 1.41 7.65
CA ASP A 133 14.25 1.27 6.99
C ASP A 133 13.08 1.85 7.81
N TYR A 134 13.35 2.47 8.96
CA TYR A 134 12.34 3.14 9.76
C TYR A 134 11.67 4.26 8.98
N GLN A 135 10.34 4.17 8.87
CA GLN A 135 9.52 5.20 8.24
C GLN A 135 8.31 5.51 9.11
N ARG A 136 7.95 6.79 9.17
CA ARG A 136 6.78 7.29 9.90
C ARG A 136 6.02 8.29 9.04
N TYR A 137 4.70 8.11 8.99
CA TYR A 137 3.80 8.99 8.27
C TYR A 137 2.64 9.41 9.16
N SER A 138 2.50 10.72 9.36
CA SER A 138 1.27 11.27 9.93
C SER A 138 0.16 11.13 8.90
N ILE A 139 -0.96 10.54 9.31
CA ILE A 139 -2.12 10.40 8.42
C ILE A 139 -2.75 11.78 8.14
N ASP A 140 -2.55 12.76 9.00
CA ASP A 140 -3.13 14.11 8.85
C ASP A 140 -2.54 14.87 7.65
N ASP A 141 -1.28 14.59 7.33
CA ASP A 141 -0.54 15.20 6.22
C ASP A 141 -0.94 14.63 4.85
N HIS A 142 -1.69 13.53 4.83
CA HIS A 142 -2.00 12.78 3.61
C HIS A 142 -3.51 12.68 3.38
N LYS A 143 -3.93 12.65 2.12
CA LYS A 143 -5.32 12.35 1.75
C LYS A 143 -5.47 10.83 1.64
N ILE A 144 -5.62 10.17 2.78
CA ILE A 144 -5.77 8.71 2.90
C ILE A 144 -6.92 8.36 3.84
N VAL A 145 -7.44 7.14 3.70
CA VAL A 145 -8.36 6.52 4.65
C VAL A 145 -7.62 5.37 5.31
N VAL A 146 -7.56 5.35 6.65
CA VAL A 146 -6.99 4.25 7.40
C VAL A 146 -8.10 3.42 8.05
N VAL A 147 -8.03 2.10 7.92
CA VAL A 147 -8.97 1.16 8.54
C VAL A 147 -8.23 0.34 9.60
N LYS A 148 -8.76 0.34 10.82
CA LYS A 148 -8.26 -0.46 11.96
C LYS A 148 -9.34 -1.34 12.59
#